data_AF-A0A4T0C8D8-F1
#
_entry.id   AF-A0A4T0C8D8-F1
#
_cell.length_a   1.000
_cell.length_b   1.000
_cell.length_c   1.000
_cell.angle_alpha   90.00
_cell.angle_beta   90.00
_cell.angle_gamma   90.00
#
_symmetry.space_group_name_H-M   'P 1'
#
loop_
_entity.id
_entity.type
_entity.pdbx_description
1 polymer ?
#
loop_
_entity_poly.entity_id
_entity_poly.type
_entity_poly.pdbx_seq_one_letter_code
_entity_poly.pdbx_strand_id
1 'polypeptide(L)'
;MVTVEVGPEKEHFVVHQSVICEKSNYFAKALCGTFQEGITGFVRLPDISPVIFRIFLVWLYHGKFAYVATDAGIDVDFASLTITDEDLEDKPIHQTDVSQPDDTENDSVVSDDSETERGTFGTTKSTVTVDDSKVQTSSSTKSANNTVPLNESKHDEEDPESWAHHVFIKLYVFAERFDIRQLRADAIDGLVTAMDKRCMELGFQNIRYIYLNTTANSKLRRYCVHCSAYLGRFIGSASVYEKLPVEFLAAVLVTNGRRLPVKQCNECYQRALTSRGLIDLDIDDVCKTQDLAPYRLDMCFYPEHPDEEERNACAARRTATK
;
A
#
# COMPACT_ATOMS: atom_id res chain seq x y z
N MET A 1 -3.72 -12.15 -29.45
CA MET A 1 -3.85 -12.80 -28.13
C MET A 1 -2.47 -12.95 -27.56
N VAL A 2 -2.32 -12.86 -26.25
CA VAL A 2 -1.09 -13.17 -25.50
C VAL A 2 -1.43 -14.12 -24.37
N THR A 3 -0.45 -14.91 -23.95
CA THR A 3 -0.57 -15.88 -22.87
C THR A 3 0.25 -15.41 -21.68
N VAL A 4 -0.38 -15.34 -20.51
CA VAL A 4 0.27 -14.97 -19.25
C VAL A 4 0.27 -16.18 -18.32
N GLU A 5 1.45 -16.67 -17.98
CA GLU A 5 1.67 -17.74 -17.00
C GLU A 5 1.84 -17.10 -15.62
N VAL A 6 0.99 -17.47 -14.64
CA VAL A 6 0.88 -16.79 -13.35
C VAL A 6 1.03 -17.78 -12.20
N GLY A 7 1.77 -17.35 -11.17
CA GLY A 7 1.91 -18.05 -9.91
C GLY A 7 2.81 -19.28 -9.96
N PRO A 8 3.07 -19.90 -8.80
CA PRO A 8 3.93 -21.09 -8.69
C PRO A 8 3.35 -22.31 -9.42
N GLU A 9 2.01 -22.37 -9.53
CA GLU A 9 1.29 -23.42 -10.23
C GLU A 9 1.28 -23.25 -11.75
N LYS A 10 1.82 -22.14 -12.26
CA LYS A 10 1.91 -21.83 -13.70
C LYS A 10 0.55 -21.86 -14.40
N GLU A 11 -0.44 -21.23 -13.80
CA GLU A 11 -1.77 -21.10 -14.40
C GLU A 11 -1.68 -20.20 -15.64
N HIS A 12 -2.28 -20.62 -16.75
CA HIS A 12 -2.19 -19.92 -18.03
C HIS A 12 -3.46 -19.13 -18.34
N PHE A 13 -3.29 -17.84 -18.58
CA PHE A 13 -4.37 -16.92 -18.93
C PHE A 13 -4.20 -16.40 -20.36
N VAL A 14 -5.23 -16.50 -21.19
CA VAL A 14 -5.23 -15.94 -22.55
C VAL A 14 -5.97 -14.62 -22.56
N VAL A 15 -5.30 -13.56 -22.99
CA VAL A 15 -5.82 -12.18 -22.96
C VAL A 15 -5.59 -11.48 -24.29
N HIS A 16 -6.49 -10.56 -24.65
CA HIS A 16 -6.31 -9.70 -25.81
C HIS A 16 -5.18 -8.71 -25.56
N GLN A 17 -4.12 -8.79 -26.37
CA GLN A 17 -2.94 -7.93 -26.27
C GLN A 17 -3.30 -6.45 -26.28
N SER A 18 -4.17 -6.02 -27.21
CA SER A 18 -4.58 -4.62 -27.30
C SER A 18 -5.22 -4.12 -26.01
N VAL A 19 -6.04 -4.93 -25.35
CA VAL A 19 -6.78 -4.55 -24.15
C VAL A 19 -5.82 -4.42 -22.95
N ILE A 20 -4.93 -5.39 -22.75
CA ILE A 20 -3.99 -5.36 -21.62
C ILE A 20 -2.94 -4.25 -21.80
N CYS A 21 -2.45 -4.03 -23.02
CA CYS A 21 -1.51 -2.96 -23.33
C CYS A 21 -2.15 -1.56 -23.22
N GLU A 22 -3.43 -1.40 -23.55
CA GLU A 22 -4.13 -0.12 -23.40
C GLU A 22 -4.22 0.30 -21.92
N LYS A 23 -4.42 -0.65 -21.00
CA LYS A 23 -4.56 -0.35 -19.58
C LYS A 23 -3.26 -0.35 -18.80
N SER A 24 -2.18 -0.92 -19.33
CA SER A 24 -0.91 -1.08 -18.64
C SER A 24 0.26 -0.65 -19.51
N ASN A 25 0.98 0.37 -19.07
CA ASN A 25 2.22 0.79 -19.72
C ASN A 25 3.30 -0.29 -19.63
N TYR A 26 3.31 -1.09 -18.55
CA TYR A 26 4.20 -2.24 -18.43
C TYR A 26 3.97 -3.24 -19.55
N PHE A 27 2.72 -3.72 -19.71
CA PHE A 27 2.39 -4.70 -20.74
C PHE A 27 2.52 -4.12 -22.15
N ALA A 28 2.24 -2.82 -22.35
CA ALA A 28 2.51 -2.14 -23.61
C ALA A 28 4.01 -2.20 -23.98
N LYS A 29 4.90 -1.88 -23.03
CA LYS A 29 6.35 -1.95 -23.27
C LYS A 29 6.83 -3.39 -23.51
N ALA A 30 6.34 -4.35 -22.73
CA ALA A 30 6.75 -5.75 -22.83
C ALA A 30 6.28 -6.40 -24.15
N LEU A 31 5.02 -6.16 -24.55
CA LEU A 31 4.37 -6.90 -25.64
C LEU A 31 4.37 -6.16 -26.99
N CYS A 32 4.55 -4.84 -27.03
CA CYS A 32 4.56 -4.08 -28.28
C CYS A 32 5.97 -3.72 -28.77
N GLY A 33 7.01 -4.19 -28.07
CA GLY A 33 8.41 -3.96 -28.42
C GLY A 33 9.10 -5.17 -29.06
N THR A 34 10.44 -5.12 -29.10
CA THR A 34 11.32 -6.20 -29.61
C THR A 34 11.78 -7.17 -28.52
N PHE A 35 11.25 -7.05 -27.31
CA PHE A 35 11.54 -7.98 -26.21
C PHE A 35 11.02 -9.38 -26.52
N GLN A 36 11.52 -10.38 -25.80
CA GLN A 36 11.14 -11.78 -26.01
C GLN A 36 9.63 -11.97 -25.88
N GLU A 37 8.99 -11.26 -24.96
CA GLU A 37 7.54 -11.25 -24.73
C GLU A 37 6.77 -10.71 -25.94
N GLY A 38 7.26 -9.64 -26.57
CA GLY A 38 6.66 -9.07 -27.78
C GLY A 38 6.76 -9.99 -29.00
N ILE A 39 7.83 -10.80 -29.08
CA ILE A 39 8.03 -11.78 -30.15
C ILE A 39 7.22 -13.06 -29.88
N THR A 40 7.25 -13.56 -28.64
CA THR A 40 6.64 -14.84 -28.27
C THR A 40 5.15 -14.74 -27.92
N GLY A 41 4.67 -13.54 -27.56
CA GLY A 41 3.34 -13.33 -27.02
C GLY A 41 3.12 -14.02 -25.67
N PHE A 42 4.20 -14.28 -24.92
CA PHE A 42 4.18 -15.05 -23.68
C PHE A 42 4.85 -14.28 -22.54
N VAL A 43 4.18 -14.16 -21.39
CA VAL A 43 4.67 -13.44 -20.20
C VAL A 43 4.61 -14.36 -18.98
N ARG A 44 5.65 -14.36 -18.15
CA ARG A 44 5.71 -15.14 -16.89
C ARG A 44 5.67 -14.22 -15.66
N LEU A 45 4.77 -14.52 -14.73
CA LEU A 45 4.55 -13.80 -13.48
C LEU A 45 4.50 -14.78 -12.29
N PRO A 46 5.63 -15.40 -11.92
CA PRO A 46 5.65 -16.53 -10.97
C PRO A 46 5.26 -16.17 -9.53
N ASP A 47 5.37 -14.90 -9.17
CA ASP A 47 5.12 -14.35 -7.83
C ASP A 47 3.76 -13.66 -7.70
N ILE A 48 2.97 -13.62 -8.78
CA ILE A 48 1.61 -13.09 -8.76
C ILE A 48 0.63 -14.20 -8.44
N SER A 49 -0.29 -13.93 -7.52
CA SER A 49 -1.39 -14.86 -7.20
C SER A 49 -2.34 -14.97 -8.40
N PRO A 50 -2.71 -16.20 -8.83
CA PRO A 50 -3.73 -16.39 -9.85
C PRO A 50 -5.09 -15.78 -9.49
N VAL A 51 -5.45 -15.72 -8.19
CA VAL A 51 -6.67 -15.05 -7.71
C VAL A 51 -6.65 -13.56 -8.03
N ILE A 52 -5.53 -12.88 -7.76
CA ILE A 52 -5.36 -11.44 -8.10
C ILE A 52 -5.44 -11.24 -9.61
N PHE A 53 -4.81 -12.12 -10.38
CA PHE A 53 -4.83 -12.01 -11.85
C PHE A 53 -6.23 -12.25 -12.43
N ARG A 54 -7.01 -13.18 -11.86
CA ARG A 54 -8.43 -13.39 -12.23
C ARG A 54 -9.27 -12.15 -11.97
N ILE A 55 -9.16 -11.54 -10.79
CA ILE A 55 -9.86 -10.28 -10.47
C ILE A 55 -9.46 -9.18 -11.47
N PHE A 56 -8.16 -9.07 -11.76
CA PHE A 56 -7.65 -8.13 -12.75
C PHE A 56 -8.26 -8.36 -14.13
N LEU A 57 -8.36 -9.61 -14.62
CA LEU A 57 -8.96 -9.90 -15.93
C LEU A 57 -10.43 -9.53 -16.00
N VAL A 58 -11.22 -9.84 -14.96
CA VAL A 58 -12.62 -9.43 -14.89
C VAL A 58 -12.72 -7.90 -14.94
N TRP A 59 -11.93 -7.22 -14.12
CA TRP A 59 -11.86 -5.75 -14.15
C TRP A 59 -11.41 -5.21 -15.51
N LEU A 60 -10.45 -5.85 -16.17
CA LEU A 60 -9.89 -5.42 -17.44
C LEU A 60 -10.94 -5.41 -18.55
N TYR A 61 -11.85 -6.38 -18.58
CA TYR A 61 -12.90 -6.47 -19.59
C TYR A 61 -14.20 -5.76 -19.22
N HIS A 62 -14.53 -5.66 -17.93
CA HIS A 62 -15.82 -5.12 -17.47
C HIS A 62 -15.73 -3.71 -16.88
N GLY A 63 -14.52 -3.24 -16.55
CA GLY A 63 -14.29 -1.95 -15.91
C GLY A 63 -14.78 -1.86 -14.46
N LYS A 64 -15.09 -3.00 -13.83
CA LYS A 64 -15.55 -3.12 -12.44
C LYS A 64 -14.97 -4.39 -11.82
N PHE A 65 -14.76 -4.36 -10.51
CA PHE A 65 -14.41 -5.56 -9.77
C PHE A 65 -15.60 -6.53 -9.75
N ALA A 66 -15.31 -7.77 -10.07
CA ALA A 66 -16.12 -8.94 -9.77
C ALA A 66 -15.16 -10.12 -9.74
N TYR A 67 -15.58 -11.22 -9.12
CA TYR A 67 -14.76 -12.41 -9.01
C TYR A 67 -15.62 -13.64 -9.27
N VAL A 68 -15.11 -14.57 -10.08
CA VAL A 68 -15.74 -15.88 -10.25
C VAL A 68 -14.93 -16.85 -9.41
N ALA A 69 -15.57 -17.44 -8.39
CA ALA A 69 -14.87 -18.33 -7.48
C ALA A 69 -14.37 -19.60 -8.18
N THR A 70 -13.27 -20.14 -7.65
CA THR A 70 -12.87 -21.51 -8.00
C THR A 70 -13.84 -22.52 -7.37
N ASP A 71 -13.69 -23.81 -7.70
CA ASP A 71 -14.44 -24.89 -7.05
C ASP A 71 -14.27 -24.91 -5.51
N ALA A 72 -13.21 -24.27 -4.99
CA ALA A 72 -12.96 -24.14 -3.55
C ALA A 72 -13.79 -23.03 -2.89
N GLY A 73 -14.36 -22.10 -3.66
CA GLY A 73 -15.18 -20.99 -3.18
C GLY A 73 -14.42 -19.71 -2.86
N ILE A 74 -15.12 -18.56 -2.91
CA ILE A 74 -14.54 -17.22 -2.75
C ILE A 74 -13.84 -17.01 -1.41
N ASP A 75 -14.37 -17.58 -0.32
CA ASP A 75 -13.78 -17.43 1.01
C ASP A 75 -12.39 -18.08 1.10
N VAL A 76 -12.21 -19.23 0.44
CA VAL A 76 -10.93 -19.94 0.38
C VAL A 76 -9.95 -19.16 -0.51
N ASP A 77 -10.42 -18.72 -1.68
CA ASP A 77 -9.62 -17.92 -2.61
C ASP A 77 -9.13 -16.62 -1.94
N PHE A 78 -9.98 -15.91 -1.21
CA PHE A 78 -9.61 -14.68 -0.53
C PHE A 78 -8.81 -14.91 0.75
N ALA A 79 -8.97 -16.05 1.42
CA ALA A 79 -8.10 -16.45 2.52
C ALA A 79 -6.65 -16.66 2.03
N SER A 80 -6.45 -17.16 0.80
CA SER A 80 -5.11 -17.30 0.19
C SER A 80 -4.42 -15.96 -0.05
N LEU A 81 -5.18 -14.86 -0.07
CA LEU A 81 -4.66 -13.49 -0.23
C LEU A 81 -4.33 -12.81 1.09
N THR A 82 -4.53 -13.48 2.23
CA THR A 82 -4.13 -12.92 3.52
C THR A 82 -2.61 -12.67 3.55
N ILE A 83 -2.21 -11.58 4.19
CA ILE A 83 -0.80 -11.21 4.31
C ILE A 83 -0.19 -12.06 5.42
N THR A 84 0.78 -12.89 5.06
CA THR A 84 1.45 -13.81 5.98
C THR A 84 2.82 -13.27 6.41
N ASP A 85 3.45 -13.90 7.40
CA ASP A 85 4.82 -13.54 7.77
C ASP A 85 5.82 -13.79 6.62
N GLU A 86 5.55 -14.75 5.72
CA GLU A 86 6.38 -15.02 4.53
C GLU A 86 6.32 -13.89 3.48
N ASP A 87 5.20 -13.15 3.43
CA ASP A 87 5.05 -11.94 2.61
C ASP A 87 5.87 -10.76 3.17
N LEU A 88 6.29 -10.85 4.44
CA LEU A 88 7.02 -9.81 5.17
C LEU A 88 8.50 -10.10 5.38
N GLU A 89 8.97 -11.25 4.92
CA GLU A 89 10.40 -11.54 4.83
C GLU A 89 11.01 -10.68 3.73
N ASP A 90 12.12 -10.01 4.05
CA ASP A 90 12.89 -9.22 3.09
C ASP A 90 13.60 -10.19 2.13
N LYS A 91 12.85 -10.70 1.15
CA LYS A 91 13.37 -11.63 0.16
C LYS A 91 14.22 -10.81 -0.82
N PRO A 92 15.51 -11.15 -1.03
CA PRO A 92 16.27 -10.55 -2.10
C PRO A 92 15.50 -10.79 -3.39
N ILE A 93 15.16 -9.71 -4.09
CA ILE A 93 14.41 -9.75 -5.35
C ILE A 93 15.18 -10.71 -6.27
N HIS A 94 14.65 -11.91 -6.49
CA HIS A 94 15.00 -12.64 -7.70
C HIS A 94 14.49 -11.74 -8.81
N GLN A 95 15.41 -11.02 -9.45
CA GLN A 95 15.14 -10.36 -10.73
C GLN A 95 14.36 -11.39 -11.55
N THR A 96 13.09 -11.10 -11.77
CA THR A 96 12.37 -11.69 -12.88
C THR A 96 13.26 -11.45 -14.08
N ASP A 97 13.65 -12.51 -14.79
CA ASP A 97 14.32 -12.44 -16.09
C ASP A 97 13.43 -11.66 -17.05
N VAL A 98 13.54 -10.33 -16.98
CA VAL A 98 13.11 -9.35 -17.96
C VAL A 98 14.25 -8.36 -17.96
N SER A 99 15.16 -8.53 -18.91
CA SER A 99 16.38 -7.74 -19.03
C SER A 99 16.05 -6.25 -19.01
N GLN A 100 16.49 -5.54 -17.96
CA GLN A 100 16.55 -4.09 -18.00
C GLN A 100 17.68 -3.66 -18.97
N PRO A 101 17.49 -2.56 -19.71
CA PRO A 101 18.50 -2.09 -20.67
C PRO A 101 19.77 -1.64 -19.93
N ASP A 102 20.89 -2.10 -20.46
CA ASP A 102 22.24 -1.66 -20.12
C ASP A 102 22.44 -0.30 -20.82
N ASP A 103 22.23 0.80 -20.11
CA ASP A 103 22.54 2.15 -20.62
C ASP A 103 24.06 2.35 -20.52
N THR A 104 24.78 1.80 -21.49
CA THR A 104 26.18 2.15 -21.75
C THR A 104 26.25 3.20 -22.87
N GLU A 105 26.24 4.48 -22.48
CA GLU A 105 27.00 5.50 -23.20
C GLU A 105 27.84 6.28 -22.19
N ASN A 106 29.14 5.97 -22.24
CA ASN A 106 30.22 6.67 -21.61
C ASN A 106 30.65 7.81 -22.56
N ASP A 107 30.70 9.06 -22.08
CA ASP A 107 31.90 9.86 -22.32
C ASP A 107 32.11 11.00 -21.30
N SER A 108 33.19 10.78 -20.53
CA SER A 108 34.24 11.69 -20.05
C SER A 108 33.99 12.97 -19.22
N VAL A 109 34.45 12.84 -17.95
CA VAL A 109 35.50 13.63 -17.23
C VAL A 109 35.32 15.14 -17.09
N VAL A 110 35.17 15.64 -15.84
CA VAL A 110 36.20 16.40 -15.10
C VAL A 110 35.96 16.27 -13.58
N SER A 111 37.04 15.93 -12.88
CA SER A 111 37.26 15.84 -11.43
C SER A 111 37.19 17.19 -10.70
N ASP A 112 36.70 17.20 -9.45
CA ASP A 112 37.40 17.94 -8.39
C ASP A 112 37.11 17.37 -7.00
N ASP A 113 38.19 17.18 -6.25
CA ASP A 113 38.28 16.62 -4.91
C ASP A 113 38.03 17.71 -3.84
N SER A 114 37.37 17.35 -2.74
CA SER A 114 37.87 17.72 -1.41
C SER A 114 37.13 16.98 -0.30
N GLU A 115 37.86 16.07 0.35
CA GLU A 115 37.61 15.58 1.70
C GLU A 115 37.75 16.73 2.71
N THR A 116 36.94 16.76 3.77
CA THR A 116 37.44 17.21 5.07
C THR A 116 36.75 16.49 6.24
N GLU A 117 37.61 16.12 7.15
CA GLU A 117 37.51 15.30 8.34
C GLU A 117 36.56 15.76 9.48
N ARG A 118 36.05 14.74 10.19
CA ARG A 118 36.17 14.49 11.65
C ARG A 118 35.70 15.57 12.64
N GLY A 119 34.68 15.20 13.41
CA GLY A 119 34.32 15.84 14.68
C GLY A 119 33.84 14.82 15.71
N THR A 120 34.78 14.15 16.37
CA THR A 120 34.56 13.28 17.53
C THR A 120 34.39 14.13 18.79
N PHE A 121 33.28 13.97 19.50
CA PHE A 121 33.09 14.30 20.93
C PHE A 121 32.00 13.34 21.44
N GLY A 122 32.07 12.67 22.57
CA GLY A 122 32.94 12.76 23.73
C GLY A 122 32.13 12.11 24.85
N THR A 123 32.56 10.92 25.28
CA THR A 123 31.93 10.08 26.30
C THR A 123 31.86 10.79 27.64
N THR A 124 30.67 10.87 28.27
CA THR A 124 30.57 11.06 29.72
C THR A 124 29.71 9.98 30.34
N LYS A 125 30.40 9.14 31.12
CA LYS A 125 29.92 8.04 31.94
C LYS A 125 29.38 8.65 33.24
N SER A 126 28.12 8.38 33.59
CA SER A 126 27.66 8.54 34.98
C SER A 126 27.04 7.24 35.46
N THR A 127 27.80 6.62 36.35
CA THR A 127 27.50 5.45 37.16
C THR A 127 26.56 5.86 38.30
N VAL A 128 25.44 5.16 38.47
CA VAL A 128 24.78 5.01 39.78
C VAL A 128 24.41 3.54 39.91
N THR A 129 25.08 2.87 40.84
CA THR A 129 24.70 1.57 41.40
C THR A 129 24.11 1.81 42.78
N VAL A 130 23.12 1.02 43.18
CA VAL A 130 23.11 0.19 44.41
C VAL A 130 21.77 -0.56 44.52
N ASP A 131 21.91 -1.89 44.64
CA ASP A 131 21.13 -2.94 45.32
C ASP A 131 19.60 -3.01 45.28
N ASP A 132 18.97 -4.18 45.48
CA ASP A 132 19.23 -5.61 45.21
C ASP A 132 17.96 -6.33 45.72
N SER A 133 17.61 -7.44 45.07
CA SER A 133 16.88 -8.59 45.62
C SER A 133 15.40 -8.46 46.06
N LYS A 134 14.52 -9.17 45.32
CA LYS A 134 13.98 -10.45 45.80
C LYS A 134 13.34 -11.31 44.69
N VAL A 135 13.90 -12.50 44.52
CA VAL A 135 13.39 -13.64 43.75
C VAL A 135 12.18 -14.26 44.44
N GLN A 136 11.13 -14.59 43.69
CA GLN A 136 10.29 -15.76 43.94
C GLN A 136 9.91 -16.46 42.63
N THR A 137 10.38 -17.70 42.54
CA THR A 137 10.10 -18.75 41.58
C THR A 137 8.75 -19.41 41.89
N SER A 138 7.94 -19.70 40.87
CA SER A 138 7.11 -20.91 40.86
C SER A 138 6.69 -21.28 39.43
N SER A 139 6.72 -22.58 39.18
CA SER A 139 6.73 -23.30 37.91
C SER A 139 5.36 -23.55 37.26
N SER A 140 5.37 -23.61 35.93
CA SER A 140 4.76 -24.58 35.00
C SER A 140 3.38 -25.20 35.31
N THR A 141 2.40 -25.05 34.40
CA THR A 141 1.88 -26.13 33.53
C THR A 141 0.76 -25.71 32.56
N LYS A 142 0.94 -26.10 31.29
CA LYS A 142 -0.03 -26.60 30.28
C LYS A 142 -1.20 -25.73 29.77
N SER A 143 -1.09 -25.44 28.46
CA SER A 143 -2.03 -25.76 27.37
C SER A 143 -3.53 -25.53 27.60
N ALA A 144 -4.08 -24.53 26.89
CA ALA A 144 -5.44 -24.60 26.37
C ALA A 144 -5.49 -23.82 25.04
N ASN A 145 -6.02 -24.52 24.04
CA ASN A 145 -6.03 -24.16 22.63
C ASN A 145 -6.79 -22.87 22.31
N ASN A 146 -6.34 -22.25 21.21
CA ASN A 146 -7.10 -21.36 20.34
C ASN A 146 -8.52 -21.87 20.09
N THR A 147 -9.50 -20.96 20.12
CA THR A 147 -10.55 -20.89 19.09
C THR A 147 -11.04 -19.44 19.01
N VAL A 148 -10.81 -18.84 17.85
CA VAL A 148 -11.27 -17.51 17.44
C VAL A 148 -12.78 -17.59 17.16
N PRO A 149 -13.61 -16.59 17.50
CA PRO A 149 -14.84 -16.38 16.78
C PRO A 149 -14.50 -15.61 15.50
N LEU A 150 -14.24 -16.34 14.41
CA LEU A 150 -14.23 -15.75 13.07
C LEU A 150 -15.67 -15.36 12.77
N ASN A 151 -15.94 -14.06 12.72
CA ASN A 151 -17.21 -13.57 12.22
C ASN A 151 -17.28 -13.92 10.73
N GLU A 152 -18.14 -14.87 10.37
CA GLU A 152 -18.38 -15.30 8.98
C GLU A 152 -19.02 -14.16 8.19
N SER A 153 -18.22 -13.21 7.70
CA SER A 153 -18.64 -12.36 6.59
C SER A 153 -18.50 -13.18 5.32
N LYS A 154 -19.58 -13.77 4.83
CA LYS A 154 -19.61 -14.40 3.51
C LYS A 154 -19.28 -13.34 2.47
N HIS A 155 -18.21 -13.55 1.70
CA HIS A 155 -17.90 -12.68 0.57
C HIS A 155 -18.87 -13.00 -0.59
N ASP A 156 -19.30 -11.97 -1.30
CA ASP A 156 -20.13 -12.09 -2.49
C ASP A 156 -19.25 -11.86 -3.73
N GLU A 157 -19.36 -12.79 -4.69
CA GLU A 157 -18.63 -12.80 -5.96
C GLU A 157 -18.88 -11.55 -6.82
N GLU A 158 -20.10 -11.02 -6.78
CA GLU A 158 -20.54 -9.88 -7.59
C GLU A 158 -20.60 -8.56 -6.82
N ASP A 159 -20.44 -8.59 -5.48
CA ASP A 159 -20.39 -7.39 -4.63
C ASP A 159 -18.99 -7.18 -4.01
N PRO A 160 -18.12 -6.39 -4.68
CA PRO A 160 -16.82 -5.99 -4.15
C PRO A 160 -16.89 -5.29 -2.80
N GLU A 161 -18.02 -4.66 -2.44
CA GLU A 161 -18.14 -3.98 -1.17
C GLU A 161 -18.22 -4.95 0.03
N SER A 162 -18.46 -6.24 -0.25
CA SER A 162 -18.39 -7.32 0.74
C SER A 162 -16.95 -7.81 0.97
N TRP A 163 -16.02 -7.53 0.04
CA TRP A 163 -14.66 -8.09 0.02
C TRP A 163 -13.79 -7.63 1.20
N ALA A 164 -12.82 -8.46 1.57
CA ALA A 164 -11.87 -8.12 2.63
C ALA A 164 -10.85 -7.08 2.15
N HIS A 165 -10.42 -6.18 3.05
CA HIS A 165 -9.53 -5.07 2.72
C HIS A 165 -8.17 -5.51 2.14
N HIS A 166 -7.65 -6.67 2.53
CA HIS A 166 -6.38 -7.19 2.01
C HIS A 166 -6.42 -7.52 0.52
N VAL A 167 -7.61 -7.86 -0.03
CA VAL A 167 -7.80 -8.08 -1.47
C VAL A 167 -7.47 -6.79 -2.24
N PHE A 168 -8.04 -5.66 -1.79
CA PHE A 168 -7.80 -4.35 -2.40
C PHE A 168 -6.35 -3.88 -2.22
N ILE A 169 -5.71 -4.20 -1.10
CA ILE A 169 -4.28 -3.91 -0.88
C ILE A 169 -3.43 -4.67 -1.91
N LYS A 170 -3.64 -5.98 -2.09
CA LYS A 170 -2.89 -6.78 -3.07
C LYS A 170 -3.19 -6.37 -4.51
N LEU A 171 -4.43 -5.98 -4.82
CA LEU A 171 -4.79 -5.40 -6.13
C LEU A 171 -4.08 -4.08 -6.40
N TYR A 172 -3.98 -3.19 -5.41
CA TYR A 172 -3.27 -1.94 -5.58
C TYR A 172 -1.78 -2.17 -5.81
N VAL A 173 -1.14 -3.05 -5.03
CA VAL A 173 0.27 -3.42 -5.21
C VAL A 173 0.51 -3.98 -6.61
N PHE A 174 -0.36 -4.88 -7.07
CA PHE A 174 -0.34 -5.39 -8.44
C PHE A 174 -0.45 -4.25 -9.46
N ALA A 175 -1.42 -3.34 -9.28
CA ALA A 175 -1.67 -2.23 -10.18
C ALA A 175 -0.51 -1.23 -10.24
N GLU A 176 0.18 -0.97 -9.12
CA GLU A 176 1.37 -0.13 -9.10
C GLU A 176 2.53 -0.80 -9.82
N ARG A 177 2.77 -2.09 -9.55
CA ARG A 177 3.85 -2.86 -10.18
C ARG A 177 3.72 -2.92 -11.71
N PHE A 178 2.50 -3.10 -12.21
CA PHE A 178 2.23 -3.20 -13.65
C PHE A 178 1.78 -1.87 -14.28
N ASP A 179 1.94 -0.75 -13.59
CA ASP A 179 1.59 0.59 -14.05
C ASP A 179 0.18 0.68 -14.67
N ILE A 180 -0.82 0.34 -13.86
CA ILE A 180 -2.25 0.32 -14.21
C ILE A 180 -2.97 1.38 -13.39
N ARG A 181 -2.90 2.64 -13.84
CA ARG A 181 -3.39 3.83 -13.11
C ARG A 181 -4.85 3.72 -12.67
N GLN A 182 -5.74 3.31 -13.56
CA GLN A 182 -7.17 3.21 -13.23
C GLN A 182 -7.44 2.12 -12.17
N LEU A 183 -6.73 1.00 -12.25
CA LEU A 183 -6.86 -0.08 -11.26
C LEU A 183 -6.35 0.35 -9.88
N ARG A 184 -5.28 1.16 -9.81
CA ARG A 184 -4.82 1.78 -8.54
C ARG A 184 -5.92 2.65 -7.92
N ALA A 185 -6.61 3.46 -8.74
CA ALA A 185 -7.68 4.32 -8.27
C ALA A 185 -8.87 3.50 -7.73
N ASP A 186 -9.34 2.51 -8.51
CA ASP A 186 -10.47 1.68 -8.14
C ASP A 186 -10.16 0.81 -6.90
N ALA A 187 -8.92 0.30 -6.79
CA ALA A 187 -8.48 -0.47 -5.63
C ALA A 187 -8.45 0.37 -4.34
N ILE A 188 -8.00 1.63 -4.40
CA ILE A 188 -8.08 2.54 -3.24
C ILE A 188 -9.54 2.81 -2.84
N ASP A 189 -10.44 3.00 -3.81
CA ASP A 189 -11.86 3.23 -3.51
C ASP A 189 -12.48 2.01 -2.81
N GLY A 190 -12.24 0.81 -3.35
CA GLY A 190 -12.68 -0.44 -2.73
C GLY A 190 -12.11 -0.63 -1.32
N LEU A 191 -10.83 -0.28 -1.12
CA LEU A 191 -10.19 -0.32 0.19
C LEU A 191 -10.84 0.66 1.18
N VAL A 192 -11.12 1.90 0.77
CA VAL A 192 -11.79 2.91 1.61
C VAL A 192 -13.17 2.41 2.03
N THR A 193 -13.97 1.92 1.08
CA THR A 193 -15.30 1.37 1.35
C THR A 193 -15.25 0.20 2.33
N ALA A 194 -14.34 -0.77 2.11
CA ALA A 194 -14.17 -1.91 2.99
C ALA A 194 -13.76 -1.52 4.41
N MET A 195 -12.90 -0.49 4.55
CA MET A 195 -12.44 0.00 5.85
C MET A 195 -13.50 0.79 6.60
N ASP A 196 -14.24 1.68 5.92
CA ASP A 196 -15.32 2.48 6.52
C ASP A 196 -16.48 1.58 6.98
N LYS A 197 -16.90 0.60 6.16
CA LYS A 197 -18.00 -0.33 6.52
C LYS A 197 -17.69 -1.14 7.78
N ARG A 198 -16.44 -1.59 7.94
CA ARG A 198 -16.03 -2.46 9.04
C ARG A 198 -15.47 -1.70 10.25
N CYS A 199 -15.35 -0.36 10.16
CA CYS A 199 -14.79 0.51 11.20
C CYS A 199 -13.43 -0.02 11.73
N MET A 200 -12.57 -0.44 10.79
CA MET A 200 -11.32 -1.12 11.10
C MET A 200 -10.10 -0.21 10.91
N GLU A 201 -9.08 -0.43 11.73
CA GLU A 201 -7.74 0.15 11.54
C GLU A 201 -6.87 -0.81 10.72
N LEU A 202 -5.99 -0.27 9.88
CA LEU A 202 -4.99 -1.09 9.17
C LEU A 202 -3.99 -1.69 10.17
N GLY A 203 -3.96 -3.02 10.26
CA GLY A 203 -3.00 -3.74 11.08
C GLY A 203 -1.56 -3.59 10.58
N PHE A 204 -0.59 -3.84 11.48
CA PHE A 204 0.84 -3.68 11.17
C PHE A 204 1.33 -4.56 10.01
N GLN A 205 0.78 -5.76 9.87
CA GLN A 205 1.08 -6.68 8.76
C GLN A 205 0.80 -6.02 7.40
N ASN A 206 -0.37 -5.39 7.27
CA ASN A 206 -0.77 -4.66 6.06
C ASN A 206 0.17 -3.49 5.76
N ILE A 207 0.50 -2.69 6.78
CA ILE A 207 1.37 -1.51 6.61
C ILE A 207 2.76 -1.95 6.16
N ARG A 208 3.34 -2.98 6.80
CA ARG A 208 4.65 -3.52 6.41
C ARG A 208 4.64 -4.03 4.98
N TYR A 209 3.63 -4.83 4.61
CA TYR A 209 3.50 -5.35 3.25
C TYR A 209 3.44 -4.23 2.20
N ILE A 210 2.63 -3.20 2.46
CA ILE A 210 2.51 -2.04 1.55
C ILE A 210 3.87 -1.37 1.37
N TYR A 211 4.61 -1.14 2.45
CA TYR A 211 5.93 -0.49 2.38
C TYR A 211 7.03 -1.37 1.77
N LEU A 212 6.90 -2.69 1.81
CA LEU A 212 7.82 -3.61 1.12
C LEU A 212 7.53 -3.71 -0.39
N ASN A 213 6.28 -3.49 -0.81
CA ASN A 213 5.82 -3.82 -2.16
C ASN A 213 5.36 -2.61 -3.01
N THR A 214 5.58 -1.39 -2.54
CA THR A 214 5.24 -0.16 -3.27
C THR A 214 6.43 0.79 -3.31
N THR A 215 6.36 1.85 -4.12
CA THR A 215 7.37 2.90 -4.16
C THR A 215 7.21 3.91 -3.00
N ALA A 216 8.26 4.66 -2.67
CA ALA A 216 8.21 5.68 -1.61
C ALA A 216 7.13 6.76 -1.83
N ASN A 217 6.78 7.03 -3.09
CA ASN A 217 5.76 8.01 -3.48
C ASN A 217 4.36 7.43 -3.64
N SER A 218 4.17 6.15 -3.28
CA SER A 218 2.90 5.45 -3.45
C SER A 218 1.76 6.14 -2.71
N LYS A 219 0.65 6.35 -3.41
CA LYS A 219 -0.55 6.96 -2.84
C LYS A 219 -1.23 6.05 -1.83
N LEU A 220 -1.01 4.74 -1.91
CA LEU A 220 -1.45 3.80 -0.87
C LEU A 220 -0.68 3.98 0.44
N ARG A 221 0.64 4.21 0.40
CA ARG A 221 1.40 4.57 1.62
C ARG A 221 0.84 5.85 2.26
N ARG A 222 0.55 6.87 1.44
CA ARG A 222 -0.05 8.12 1.90
C ARG A 222 -1.43 7.89 2.53
N TYR A 223 -2.26 7.05 1.92
CA TYR A 223 -3.54 6.63 2.49
C TYR A 223 -3.38 5.97 3.86
N CYS A 224 -2.44 5.02 4.00
CA CYS A 224 -2.18 4.35 5.28
C CYS A 224 -1.79 5.33 6.37
N VAL A 225 -0.93 6.31 6.07
CA VAL A 225 -0.55 7.37 7.01
C VAL A 225 -1.77 8.15 7.48
N HIS A 226 -2.65 8.57 6.56
CA HIS A 226 -3.87 9.29 6.92
C HIS A 226 -4.85 8.41 7.70
N CYS A 227 -5.05 7.14 7.33
CA CYS A 227 -5.88 6.22 8.11
C CYS A 227 -5.37 6.11 9.55
N SER A 228 -4.09 5.87 9.76
CA SER A 228 -3.52 5.74 11.09
C SER A 228 -3.52 7.04 11.87
N ALA A 229 -3.30 8.19 11.22
CA ALA A 229 -3.39 9.48 11.88
C ALA A 229 -4.83 9.77 12.34
N TYR A 230 -5.82 9.66 11.46
CA TYR A 230 -7.19 10.10 11.73
C TYR A 230 -8.07 9.08 12.45
N LEU A 231 -7.80 7.78 12.30
CA LEU A 231 -8.61 6.71 12.91
C LEU A 231 -7.86 5.98 14.04
N GLY A 232 -6.53 6.02 14.04
CA GLY A 232 -5.69 5.23 14.94
C GLY A 232 -5.79 5.66 16.41
N ARG A 233 -5.94 4.69 17.30
CA ARG A 233 -6.01 4.95 18.76
C ARG A 233 -4.68 4.79 19.50
N PHE A 234 -3.63 4.29 18.85
CA PHE A 234 -2.28 4.06 19.40
C PHE A 234 -2.25 3.44 20.82
N ILE A 235 -3.14 2.47 21.11
CA ILE A 235 -3.32 1.89 22.47
C ILE A 235 -2.30 0.78 22.80
N GLY A 236 -1.60 0.23 21.79
CA GLY A 236 -0.66 -0.88 21.96
C GLY A 236 0.64 -0.51 22.69
N SER A 237 1.40 -1.53 23.10
CA SER A 237 2.77 -1.35 23.63
C SER A 237 3.74 -0.86 22.55
N ALA A 238 4.83 -0.21 22.97
CA ALA A 238 5.89 0.28 22.07
C ALA A 238 6.39 -0.79 21.07
N SER A 239 6.52 -2.04 21.55
CA SER A 239 6.96 -3.20 20.76
C SER A 239 6.10 -3.52 19.53
N VAL A 240 4.83 -3.10 19.49
CA VAL A 240 3.98 -3.28 18.31
C VAL A 240 4.42 -2.33 17.20
N TYR A 241 4.83 -1.11 17.56
CA TYR A 241 5.24 -0.09 16.61
C TYR A 241 6.68 -0.25 16.16
N GLU A 242 7.54 -0.91 16.93
CA GLU A 242 8.92 -1.26 16.52
C GLU A 242 8.97 -2.10 15.23
N LYS A 243 7.87 -2.79 14.89
CA LYS A 243 7.76 -3.58 13.66
C LYS A 243 7.38 -2.74 12.43
N LEU A 244 6.93 -1.50 12.63
CA LEU A 244 6.47 -0.64 11.55
C LEU A 244 7.65 0.08 10.87
N PRO A 245 7.54 0.42 9.58
CA PRO A 245 8.55 1.22 8.90
C PRO A 245 8.78 2.56 9.61
N VAL A 246 10.04 2.96 9.78
CA VAL A 246 10.40 4.19 10.51
C VAL A 246 9.86 5.43 9.78
N GLU A 247 9.93 5.41 8.46
CA GLU A 247 9.39 6.46 7.59
C GLU A 247 7.86 6.57 7.69
N PHE A 248 7.16 5.45 7.93
CA PHE A 248 5.71 5.46 8.18
C PHE A 248 5.41 6.14 9.51
N LEU A 249 6.10 5.74 10.58
CA LEU A 249 5.90 6.32 11.91
C LEU A 249 6.22 7.83 11.93
N ALA A 250 7.30 8.24 11.26
CA ALA A 250 7.66 9.64 11.10
C ALA A 250 6.56 10.40 10.35
N ALA A 251 6.04 9.87 9.24
CA ALA A 251 4.96 10.50 8.49
C ALA A 251 3.67 10.64 9.31
N VAL A 252 3.31 9.62 10.09
CA VAL A 252 2.16 9.65 11.02
C VAL A 252 2.36 10.72 12.10
N LEU A 253 3.55 10.80 12.70
CA LEU A 253 3.87 11.80 13.72
C LEU A 253 3.74 13.23 13.15
N VAL A 254 4.32 13.46 11.97
CA VAL A 254 4.23 14.75 11.26
C VAL A 254 2.78 15.10 10.94
N THR A 255 2.01 14.14 10.41
CA THR A 255 0.59 14.33 10.09
C THR A 255 -0.21 14.72 11.35
N ASN A 256 -0.02 14.00 12.46
CA ASN A 256 -0.66 14.34 13.73
C ASN A 256 -0.28 15.72 14.26
N GLY A 257 0.98 16.14 14.07
CA GLY A 257 1.43 17.49 14.40
C GLY A 257 0.76 18.58 13.56
N ARG A 258 0.38 18.26 12.32
CA ARG A 258 -0.26 19.18 11.36
C ARG A 258 -1.79 19.24 11.53
N ARG A 259 -2.46 18.14 11.86
CA ARG A 259 -3.92 18.02 12.03
C ARG A 259 -4.53 19.03 12.98
N LEU A 260 -5.55 19.77 12.54
CA LEU A 260 -6.18 20.86 13.29
C LEU A 260 -7.42 20.37 14.07
N PRO A 261 -7.35 20.13 15.40
CA PRO A 261 -8.46 19.57 16.15
C PRO A 261 -9.66 20.51 16.23
N VAL A 262 -10.87 19.95 16.18
CA VAL A 262 -12.15 20.70 16.11
C VAL A 262 -12.39 21.60 17.34
N LYS A 263 -11.76 21.32 18.48
CA LYS A 263 -11.96 22.05 19.75
C LYS A 263 -10.87 23.08 20.01
N GLN A 264 -10.71 24.06 19.11
CA GLN A 264 -9.80 25.20 19.30
C GLN A 264 -10.59 26.52 19.27
N CYS A 265 -10.17 27.50 20.09
CA CYS A 265 -10.66 28.87 19.90
C CYS A 265 -10.04 29.48 18.63
N ASN A 266 -10.65 30.54 18.08
CA ASN A 266 -10.21 31.16 16.83
C ASN A 266 -8.73 31.59 16.88
N GLU A 267 -8.28 32.21 17.98
CA GLU A 267 -6.88 32.64 18.12
C GLU A 267 -5.90 31.46 18.09
N CYS A 268 -6.21 30.37 18.81
CA CYS A 268 -5.38 29.16 18.80
C CYS A 268 -5.36 28.50 17.42
N TYR A 269 -6.48 28.51 16.70
CA TYR A 269 -6.58 27.96 15.35
C TYR A 269 -5.74 28.78 14.35
N GLN A 270 -5.84 30.11 14.36
CA GLN A 270 -5.01 30.97 13.50
C GLN A 270 -3.51 30.80 13.82
N ARG A 271 -3.15 30.74 15.11
CA ARG A 271 -1.77 30.43 15.50
C ARG A 271 -1.31 29.06 15.01
N ALA A 272 -2.17 28.04 15.09
CA ALA A 272 -1.85 26.69 14.62
C ALA A 272 -1.61 26.67 13.10
N LEU A 273 -2.42 27.39 12.32
CA LEU A 273 -2.24 27.52 10.87
C LEU A 273 -0.86 28.08 10.50
N THR A 274 -0.41 29.16 11.15
CA THR A 274 0.92 29.73 10.91
C THR A 274 2.04 28.85 11.46
N SER A 275 1.97 28.46 12.74
CA SER A 275 3.05 27.71 13.42
C SER A 275 3.32 26.32 12.84
N ARG A 276 2.32 25.71 12.17
CA ARG A 276 2.46 24.42 11.48
C ARG A 276 2.78 24.58 9.99
N GLY A 277 2.96 25.81 9.53
CA GLY A 277 3.29 26.14 8.14
C GLY A 277 2.15 25.88 7.15
N LEU A 278 0.90 25.73 7.59
CA LEU A 278 -0.22 25.37 6.70
C LEU A 278 -0.66 26.53 5.78
N ILE A 279 -0.25 27.76 6.11
CA ILE A 279 -0.47 28.95 5.28
C ILE A 279 0.70 29.16 4.32
N ASP A 280 1.93 29.06 4.85
CA ASP A 280 3.14 29.52 4.16
C ASP A 280 3.82 28.41 3.33
N LEU A 281 3.49 27.14 3.58
CA LEU A 281 4.02 25.98 2.86
C LEU A 281 2.90 25.29 2.07
N ASP A 282 3.28 24.74 0.91
CA ASP A 282 2.40 23.88 0.11
C ASP A 282 2.31 22.49 0.77
N ILE A 283 1.47 22.41 1.81
CA ILE A 283 1.19 21.19 2.55
C ILE A 283 -0.19 20.71 2.13
N ASP A 284 -0.21 19.60 1.40
CA ASP A 284 -1.41 18.93 0.90
C ASP A 284 -1.80 17.68 1.73
N ASP A 285 -1.08 17.35 2.82
CA ASP A 285 -1.35 16.12 3.61
C ASP A 285 -2.48 16.23 4.65
N VAL A 286 -2.94 17.44 4.99
CA VAL A 286 -4.04 17.64 5.95
C VAL A 286 -5.04 18.68 5.47
N CYS A 287 -6.29 18.54 5.91
CA CYS A 287 -7.29 19.57 5.69
C CYS A 287 -6.98 20.82 6.52
N LYS A 288 -6.98 21.98 5.86
CA LYS A 288 -6.72 23.26 6.51
C LYS A 288 -7.92 23.78 7.30
N THR A 289 -9.13 23.29 7.06
CA THR A 289 -10.38 23.84 7.65
C THR A 289 -11.08 22.91 8.65
N GLN A 290 -10.84 21.59 8.58
CA GLN A 290 -11.53 20.59 9.38
C GLN A 290 -10.57 19.48 9.81
N ASP A 291 -10.82 18.82 10.94
CA ASP A 291 -10.08 17.62 11.35
C ASP A 291 -10.62 16.37 10.63
N LEU A 292 -10.61 16.41 9.30
CA LEU A 292 -11.04 15.29 8.45
C LEU A 292 -9.89 14.81 7.58
N ALA A 293 -9.82 13.49 7.41
CA ALA A 293 -8.85 12.88 6.53
C ALA A 293 -9.10 13.35 5.09
N PRO A 294 -8.04 13.61 4.28
CA PRO A 294 -8.20 14.19 2.94
C PRO A 294 -9.17 13.42 2.03
N TYR A 295 -9.21 12.09 2.14
CA TYR A 295 -10.10 11.24 1.34
C TYR A 295 -11.59 11.38 1.64
N ARG A 296 -11.95 11.93 2.80
CA ARG A 296 -13.35 12.26 3.12
C ARG A 296 -13.80 13.58 2.50
N LEU A 297 -12.85 14.39 2.04
CA LEU A 297 -13.09 15.72 1.49
C LEU A 297 -12.99 15.72 -0.04
N ASP A 298 -11.99 15.02 -0.57
CA ASP A 298 -11.79 14.85 -2.00
C ASP A 298 -11.51 13.38 -2.33
N MET A 299 -12.46 12.75 -3.03
CA MET A 299 -12.33 11.36 -3.49
C MET A 299 -11.19 11.20 -4.53
N CYS A 300 -10.77 12.29 -5.16
CA CYS A 300 -9.67 12.33 -6.13
C CYS A 300 -8.33 12.66 -5.47
N PHE A 301 -8.25 12.71 -4.13
CA PHE A 301 -7.02 13.09 -3.42
C PHE A 301 -5.85 12.10 -3.63
N TYR A 302 -6.13 10.79 -3.64
CA TYR A 302 -5.11 9.77 -3.89
C TYR A 302 -4.98 9.37 -5.36
N PRO A 303 -6.07 9.21 -6.13
CA PRO A 303 -5.94 8.89 -7.54
C PRO A 303 -5.08 9.91 -8.29
N GLU A 304 -4.21 9.41 -9.17
CA GLU A 304 -3.38 10.23 -10.05
C GLU A 304 -4.15 10.56 -11.31
N HIS A 305 -4.06 11.82 -11.76
CA HIS A 305 -4.69 12.30 -12.98
C HIS A 305 -3.63 13.06 -13.81
N PRO A 306 -3.49 12.79 -15.11
CA PRO A 306 -2.57 13.52 -15.98
C PRO A 306 -3.04 14.94 -16.24
N ASP A 307 -4.36 15.17 -16.22
CA ASP A 307 -4.99 16.46 -16.47
C ASP A 307 -6.31 16.61 -15.68
N GLU A 308 -6.86 17.81 -15.74
CA GLU A 308 -8.10 18.17 -15.04
C GLU A 308 -9.34 17.52 -15.66
N GLU A 309 -9.29 17.15 -16.95
CA GLU A 309 -10.40 16.45 -17.62
C GLU A 309 -10.55 15.03 -17.08
N GLU A 310 -9.44 14.29 -16.98
CA GLU A 310 -9.42 12.98 -16.35
C GLU A 310 -9.82 13.06 -14.86
N ARG A 311 -9.39 14.09 -14.13
CA ARG A 311 -9.84 14.32 -12.75
C ARG A 311 -11.35 14.50 -12.65
N ASN A 312 -11.93 15.32 -13.52
CA ASN A 312 -13.38 15.54 -13.57
C ASN A 312 -14.14 14.27 -13.94
N ALA A 313 -13.63 13.48 -14.90
CA ALA A 313 -14.21 12.19 -15.26
C ALA A 313 -14.12 11.17 -14.11
N CYS A 314 -13.02 11.18 -13.36
CA CYS A 314 -12.83 10.38 -12.14
C CYS A 314 -13.88 10.75 -11.07
N ALA A 315 -14.04 12.05 -10.81
CA ALA A 315 -15.03 12.57 -9.86
C ALA A 315 -16.46 12.19 -10.27
N ALA A 316 -16.81 12.38 -11.56
CA ALA A 316 -18.14 12.06 -12.09
C ALA A 316 -18.50 10.58 -11.92
N ARG A 317 -17.58 9.66 -12.21
CA ARG A 317 -17.79 8.20 -12.01
C ARG A 317 -18.08 7.85 -10.56
N ARG A 318 -17.37 8.48 -9.62
CA ARG A 318 -17.55 8.26 -8.18
C ARG A 318 -18.85 8.86 -7.65
N THR A 319 -19.34 9.95 -8.24
CA THR A 319 -20.66 10.50 -7.89
C THR A 319 -21.82 9.70 -8.46
N ALA A 320 -21.65 9.05 -9.63
CA ALA A 320 -22.69 8.27 -10.28
C ALA A 320 -22.89 6.87 -9.68
N THR A 321 -21.93 6.39 -8.88
CA THR A 321 -21.95 5.07 -8.23
C THR A 321 -22.50 5.14 -6.79
N LYS A 322 -22.72 6.35 -6.24
CA LYS A 322 -23.38 6.59 -4.94
C LYS A 322 -24.88 6.79 -5.11
#